data_AF-A0A3Q9RKC1-F1
#
_entry.id   AF-A0A3Q9RKC1-F1
#
_cell.length_a   1.000
_cell.length_b   1.000
_cell.length_c   1.000
_cell.angle_alpha   90.00
_cell.angle_beta   90.00
_cell.angle_gamma   90.00
#
_symmetry.space_group_name_H-M   'P 1'
#
loop_
_entity.id
_entity.type
_entity.pdbx_description
1 polymer ?
#
loop_
_entity_poly.entity_id
_entity_poly.type
_entity_poly.pdbx_seq_one_letter_code
_entity_poly.pdbx_strand_id
1 'polypeptide(L)'
;MAETTKRTTTRKKTTTPTKPVQTEEVVETVEVKEEKQVKRKKQVDLDILVSCRNVTDGLLVYVSKKTGLETIWSEYDAEEMLTVGELLTMKASQPKFLKEPWLIIDDEDVAEHLGLTKMYEDLVEIEDLDEFFESPVSEMEQVLTKLPKGLKETVSIRARKKIEDETLYDTRKIRLLEDKLKIDLSILR
;
A
#
# COMPACT_ATOMS: atom_id res chain seq x y z
N MET A 1 -14.49 26.02 -43.86
CA MET A 1 -15.17 25.49 -45.07
C MET A 1 -15.12 23.97 -44.99
N ALA A 2 -16.26 23.30 -45.28
CA ALA A 2 -16.50 21.85 -45.38
C ALA A 2 -16.24 21.05 -44.09
N GLU A 3 -17.21 20.57 -43.29
CA GLU A 3 -18.54 19.99 -43.53
C GLU A 3 -18.55 18.66 -44.30
N THR A 4 -19.26 17.69 -43.68
CA THR A 4 -19.97 16.53 -44.26
C THR A 4 -19.23 15.20 -44.37
N THR A 5 -19.78 14.00 -44.11
CA THR A 5 -21.00 13.41 -43.47
C THR A 5 -20.96 11.90 -43.88
N LYS A 6 -21.66 11.03 -43.12
CA LYS A 6 -22.50 9.86 -43.55
C LYS A 6 -22.04 8.54 -42.90
N ARG A 7 -22.72 7.92 -41.91
CA ARG A 7 -24.14 7.57 -41.62
C ARG A 7 -24.53 6.18 -42.20
N THR A 8 -25.11 5.34 -41.31
CA THR A 8 -26.17 4.31 -41.56
C THR A 8 -25.71 2.94 -42.15
N THR A 9 -26.23 1.72 -41.88
CA THR A 9 -27.54 1.23 -41.35
C THR A 9 -27.47 -0.28 -40.99
N THR A 10 -28.04 -0.66 -39.83
CA THR A 10 -29.02 -1.75 -39.53
C THR A 10 -29.20 -2.98 -40.47
N ARG A 11 -29.37 -4.21 -39.91
CA ARG A 11 -30.69 -4.93 -39.78
C ARG A 11 -30.69 -6.49 -39.85
N LYS A 12 -31.08 -7.11 -38.71
CA LYS A 12 -32.09 -8.19 -38.42
C LYS A 12 -32.07 -9.61 -39.04
N LYS A 13 -32.40 -10.54 -38.10
CA LYS A 13 -33.38 -11.68 -38.09
C LYS A 13 -32.92 -13.02 -38.70
N THR A 14 -32.81 -14.09 -37.89
CA THR A 14 -33.86 -15.02 -37.39
C THR A 14 -34.47 -15.86 -38.51
N THR A 15 -34.45 -17.20 -38.47
CA THR A 15 -35.59 -18.11 -38.19
C THR A 15 -35.20 -19.60 -38.32
N THR A 16 -35.65 -20.40 -37.34
CA THR A 16 -35.79 -21.88 -37.21
C THR A 16 -36.71 -22.51 -38.30
N PRO A 17 -36.91 -23.85 -38.47
CA PRO A 17 -37.51 -24.79 -37.48
C PRO A 17 -37.00 -26.28 -37.55
N THR A 18 -37.24 -27.13 -36.53
CA THR A 18 -38.20 -28.28 -36.57
C THR A 18 -38.24 -29.01 -35.21
N LYS A 19 -39.45 -29.35 -34.74
CA LYS A 19 -39.86 -30.11 -33.50
C LYS A 19 -40.43 -31.50 -33.96
N PRO A 20 -40.89 -32.46 -33.12
CA PRO A 20 -40.84 -32.62 -31.65
C PRO A 20 -40.53 -34.06 -31.14
N VAL A 21 -40.03 -34.23 -29.90
CA VAL A 21 -40.42 -35.36 -29.00
C VAL A 21 -40.32 -34.87 -27.55
N GLN A 22 -41.34 -35.18 -26.75
CA GLN A 22 -41.48 -34.92 -25.31
C GLN A 22 -40.97 -36.10 -24.49
N THR A 23 -40.25 -35.86 -23.38
CA THR A 23 -40.25 -36.71 -22.17
C THR A 23 -39.75 -35.88 -20.98
N GLU A 24 -40.29 -36.20 -19.79
CA GLU A 24 -40.38 -35.44 -18.55
C GLU A 24 -39.07 -34.99 -17.86
N GLU A 25 -39.15 -33.76 -17.31
CA GLU A 25 -38.84 -33.35 -15.93
C GLU A 25 -37.65 -33.99 -15.19
N VAL A 26 -36.50 -33.28 -15.21
CA VAL A 26 -35.57 -33.22 -14.07
C VAL A 26 -35.16 -31.76 -13.89
N VAL A 27 -35.73 -31.12 -12.87
CA VAL A 27 -35.29 -29.83 -12.33
C VAL A 27 -33.97 -30.06 -11.58
N GLU A 28 -32.86 -29.91 -12.30
CA GLU A 28 -31.54 -29.74 -11.70
C GLU A 28 -31.17 -28.26 -11.76
N THR A 29 -31.27 -27.61 -10.61
CA THR A 29 -30.84 -26.24 -10.34
C THR A 29 -29.38 -26.07 -10.75
N VAL A 30 -29.17 -25.45 -11.92
CA VAL A 30 -27.85 -24.98 -12.35
C VAL A 30 -27.51 -23.77 -11.50
N GLU A 31 -26.74 -24.00 -10.44
CA GLU A 31 -26.04 -22.94 -9.71
C GLU A 31 -25.18 -22.17 -10.72
N VAL A 32 -25.57 -20.92 -10.98
CA VAL A 32 -24.76 -19.95 -11.72
C VAL A 32 -23.52 -19.71 -10.87
N LYS A 33 -22.47 -20.47 -11.17
CA LYS A 33 -21.13 -20.23 -10.65
C LYS A 33 -20.69 -18.89 -11.24
N GLU A 34 -20.82 -17.84 -10.43
CA GLU A 34 -20.25 -16.53 -10.72
C GLU A 34 -18.80 -16.74 -11.15
N GLU A 35 -18.56 -16.57 -12.45
CA GLU A 35 -17.24 -16.45 -13.01
C GLU A 35 -16.65 -15.18 -12.39
N LYS A 36 -15.82 -15.35 -11.35
CA LYS A 36 -14.94 -14.29 -10.86
C LYS A 36 -14.22 -13.74 -12.08
N GLN A 37 -14.66 -12.58 -12.55
CA GLN A 37 -13.93 -11.83 -13.57
C GLN A 37 -12.53 -11.62 -13.00
N VAL A 38 -11.57 -12.37 -13.52
CA VAL A 38 -10.16 -12.14 -13.27
C VAL A 38 -9.90 -10.76 -13.85
N LYS A 39 -9.93 -9.74 -12.99
CA LYS A 39 -9.48 -8.39 -13.35
C LYS A 39 -8.08 -8.58 -13.94
N ARG A 40 -7.96 -8.41 -15.26
CA ARG A 40 -6.65 -8.41 -15.91
C ARG A 40 -5.86 -7.31 -15.22
N LYS A 41 -4.72 -7.66 -14.63
CA LYS A 41 -3.83 -6.67 -14.02
C LYS A 41 -3.60 -5.57 -15.04
N LYS A 42 -4.03 -4.35 -14.70
CA LYS A 42 -3.80 -3.15 -15.52
C LYS A 42 -2.28 -3.10 -15.75
N GLN A 43 -1.86 -3.06 -17.00
CA GLN A 43 -0.44 -2.95 -17.32
C GLN A 43 -0.05 -1.50 -17.01
N VAL A 44 0.61 -1.30 -15.87
CA VAL A 44 1.15 -0.01 -15.46
C VAL A 44 2.36 0.31 -16.34
N ASP A 45 2.43 1.54 -16.83
CA ASP A 45 3.56 2.01 -17.61
C ASP A 45 4.78 2.22 -16.70
N LEU A 46 5.94 1.74 -17.14
CA LEU A 46 7.17 1.72 -16.35
C LEU A 46 7.81 3.10 -16.20
N ASP A 47 7.51 4.00 -17.14
CA ASP A 47 8.11 5.34 -17.20
C ASP A 47 7.32 6.40 -16.41
N ILE A 48 6.16 6.03 -15.86
CA ILE A 48 5.37 6.90 -14.98
C ILE A 48 6.17 7.17 -13.70
N LEU A 49 6.25 8.46 -13.34
CA LEU A 49 6.77 8.91 -12.05
C LEU A 49 5.68 8.84 -10.98
N VAL A 50 6.06 8.34 -9.82
CA VAL A 50 5.18 8.10 -8.68
C VAL A 50 5.81 8.70 -7.43
N SER A 51 5.00 9.40 -6.62
CA SER A 51 5.48 9.92 -5.33
C SER A 51 5.73 8.77 -4.38
N CYS A 52 6.89 8.82 -3.72
CA CYS A 52 7.29 7.85 -2.73
C CYS A 52 7.72 8.59 -1.46
N ARG A 53 7.19 8.19 -0.32
CA ARG A 53 7.36 8.86 0.96
C ARG A 53 8.20 8.06 1.94
N ASN A 54 9.17 8.70 2.58
CA ASN A 54 9.99 8.09 3.62
C ASN A 54 9.21 7.93 4.92
N VAL A 55 9.20 6.72 5.46
CA VAL A 55 8.56 6.44 6.76
C VAL A 55 9.54 5.99 7.84
N THR A 56 10.83 6.13 7.57
CA THR A 56 11.90 5.98 8.56
C THR A 56 12.15 7.31 9.27
N ASP A 57 12.67 7.25 10.49
CA ASP A 57 13.10 8.46 11.19
C ASP A 57 14.42 8.95 10.58
N GLY A 58 14.38 10.12 9.94
CA GLY A 58 15.56 10.81 9.40
C GLY A 58 15.88 10.48 7.94
N LEU A 59 17.15 10.61 7.59
CA LEU A 59 17.66 10.49 6.20
C LEU A 59 17.52 9.06 5.67
N LEU A 60 16.83 8.89 4.53
CA LEU A 60 16.78 7.64 3.79
C LEU A 60 17.47 7.80 2.43
N VAL A 61 18.39 6.89 2.12
CA VAL A 61 19.16 6.93 0.87
C VAL A 61 18.95 5.63 0.09
N TYR A 62 18.46 5.76 -1.13
CA TYR A 62 18.38 4.67 -2.10
C TYR A 62 19.45 4.87 -3.18
N VAL A 63 20.20 3.79 -3.47
CA VAL A 63 21.11 3.74 -4.62
C VAL A 63 20.74 2.55 -5.49
N SER A 64 20.31 2.79 -6.73
CA SER A 64 19.92 1.75 -7.67
C SER A 64 21.10 0.87 -8.03
N LYS A 65 20.97 -0.44 -7.79
CA LYS A 65 21.99 -1.41 -8.21
C LYS A 65 22.05 -1.60 -9.73
N LYS A 66 21.02 -1.16 -10.47
CA LYS A 66 20.92 -1.32 -11.93
C LYS A 66 21.39 -0.07 -12.67
N THR A 67 20.90 1.10 -12.27
CA THR A 67 21.13 2.36 -12.99
C THR A 67 22.16 3.25 -12.31
N GLY A 68 22.48 3.00 -11.05
CA GLY A 68 23.29 3.90 -10.22
C GLY A 68 22.54 5.16 -9.77
N LEU A 69 21.24 5.27 -10.05
CA LEU A 69 20.41 6.38 -9.58
C LEU A 69 20.48 6.48 -8.06
N GLU A 70 20.81 7.65 -7.54
CA GLU A 70 20.76 7.98 -6.13
C GLU A 70 19.52 8.84 -5.86
N THR A 71 18.76 8.47 -4.84
CA THR A 71 17.57 9.19 -4.38
C THR A 71 17.66 9.34 -2.87
N ILE A 72 17.44 10.55 -2.40
CA ILE A 72 17.66 10.93 -1.01
C ILE A 72 16.37 11.56 -0.49
N TRP A 73 15.79 10.96 0.54
CA TRP A 73 14.72 11.57 1.32
C TRP A 73 15.34 12.19 2.57
N SER A 74 15.25 13.51 2.70
CA SER A 74 15.96 14.26 3.74
C SER A 74 15.53 13.89 5.17
N GLU A 75 14.25 13.59 5.35
CA GLU A 75 13.64 13.37 6.67
C GLU A 75 12.42 12.46 6.59
N TYR A 76 11.82 12.17 7.75
CA TYR A 76 10.52 11.49 7.83
C TYR A 76 9.49 12.29 7.04
N ASP A 77 8.62 11.58 6.32
CA ASP A 77 7.56 12.15 5.48
C ASP A 77 8.04 12.93 4.25
N ALA A 78 9.36 13.05 4.03
CA ALA A 78 9.86 13.60 2.78
C ALA A 78 9.39 12.73 1.60
N GLU A 79 9.07 13.38 0.48
CA GLU A 79 8.59 12.76 -0.75
C GLU A 79 9.59 12.93 -1.88
N GLU A 80 9.77 11.90 -2.69
CA GLU A 80 10.55 11.95 -3.92
C GLU A 80 9.89 11.14 -5.03
N MET A 81 10.16 11.53 -6.28
CA MET A 81 9.55 10.92 -7.46
C MET A 81 10.44 9.80 -8.02
N LEU A 82 9.88 8.60 -8.15
CA LEU A 82 10.55 7.47 -8.80
C LEU A 82 9.70 6.88 -9.91
N THR A 83 10.36 6.34 -10.93
CA THR A 83 9.64 5.61 -11.98
C THR A 83 9.20 4.24 -11.49
N VAL A 84 8.09 3.72 -12.01
CA VAL A 84 7.63 2.35 -11.72
C VAL A 84 8.70 1.31 -12.06
N GLY A 85 9.45 1.53 -13.14
CA GLY A 85 10.60 0.70 -13.51
C GLY A 85 11.72 0.69 -12.44
N GLU A 86 11.96 1.82 -11.79
CA GLU A 86 12.92 1.90 -10.69
C GLU A 86 12.38 1.25 -9.41
N LEU A 87 11.09 1.41 -9.12
CA LEU A 87 10.43 0.73 -7.99
C LEU A 87 10.48 -0.81 -8.13
N LEU A 88 10.36 -1.34 -9.35
CA LEU A 88 10.59 -2.76 -9.63
C LEU A 88 12.05 -3.17 -9.37
N THR A 89 13.01 -2.32 -9.73
CA THR A 89 14.43 -2.54 -9.48
C THR A 89 14.72 -2.54 -7.98
N MET A 90 14.15 -1.59 -7.23
CA MET A 90 14.22 -1.51 -5.78
C MET A 90 13.63 -2.78 -5.14
N LYS A 91 12.42 -3.19 -5.56
CA LYS A 91 11.76 -4.41 -5.09
C LYS A 91 12.63 -5.67 -5.28
N ALA A 92 13.31 -5.78 -6.41
CA ALA A 92 14.14 -6.94 -6.72
C ALA A 92 15.48 -6.93 -5.97
N SER A 93 16.12 -5.76 -5.87
CA SER A 93 17.51 -5.63 -5.44
C SER A 93 17.70 -5.25 -3.97
N GLN A 94 16.73 -4.53 -3.41
CA GLN A 94 16.70 -3.95 -2.06
C GLN A 94 15.27 -4.02 -1.50
N PRO A 95 14.68 -5.22 -1.36
CA PRO A 95 13.26 -5.39 -1.03
C PRO A 95 12.86 -4.78 0.32
N LYS A 96 13.81 -4.49 1.22
CA LYS A 96 13.52 -3.90 2.54
C LYS A 96 12.78 -2.58 2.43
N PHE A 97 13.14 -1.73 1.45
CA PHE A 97 12.45 -0.45 1.21
C PHE A 97 10.92 -0.61 1.15
N LEU A 98 10.44 -1.69 0.53
CA LEU A 98 9.02 -1.93 0.30
C LEU A 98 8.41 -3.00 1.22
N LYS A 99 9.16 -4.03 1.63
CA LYS A 99 8.63 -5.17 2.42
C LYS A 99 8.75 -4.97 3.93
N GLU A 100 9.75 -4.22 4.36
CA GLU A 100 9.89 -3.73 5.73
C GLU A 100 9.74 -2.21 5.63
N PRO A 101 8.52 -1.71 5.39
CA PRO A 101 8.30 -0.43 4.69
C PRO A 101 9.14 0.67 5.33
N TRP A 102 10.19 1.03 4.62
CA TRP A 102 10.96 2.26 4.83
C TRP A 102 10.42 3.35 3.90
N LEU A 103 9.72 2.93 2.85
CA LEU A 103 9.16 3.76 1.80
C LEU A 103 7.71 3.34 1.53
N ILE A 104 6.80 4.32 1.48
CA ILE A 104 5.42 4.18 1.01
C ILE A 104 5.31 4.78 -0.39
N ILE A 105 4.44 4.23 -1.22
CA ILE A 105 4.18 4.66 -2.60
C ILE A 105 2.76 5.24 -2.62
N ASP A 106 2.64 6.51 -3.00
CA ASP A 106 1.37 7.24 -3.01
C ASP A 106 0.61 7.03 -4.33
N ASP A 107 0.48 5.77 -4.74
CA ASP A 107 -0.34 5.35 -5.89
C ASP A 107 -0.78 3.89 -5.70
N GLU A 108 -2.08 3.70 -5.51
CA GLU A 108 -2.68 2.39 -5.25
C GLU A 108 -2.56 1.42 -6.44
N ASP A 109 -2.70 1.90 -7.69
CA ASP A 109 -2.59 1.08 -8.90
C ASP A 109 -1.15 0.54 -9.02
N VAL A 110 -0.15 1.37 -8.70
CA VAL A 110 1.28 1.01 -8.70
C VAL A 110 1.60 0.08 -7.53
N ALA A 111 1.08 0.35 -6.34
CA ALA A 111 1.24 -0.52 -5.17
C ALA A 111 0.65 -1.91 -5.42
N GLU A 112 -0.54 -2.00 -6.04
CA GLU A 112 -1.14 -3.27 -6.47
C GLU A 112 -0.27 -3.99 -7.51
N HIS A 113 0.24 -3.25 -8.49
CA HIS A 113 1.14 -3.79 -9.50
C HIS A 113 2.42 -4.38 -8.88
N LEU A 114 2.98 -3.70 -7.87
CA LEU A 114 4.12 -4.14 -7.08
C LEU A 114 3.75 -5.22 -6.06
N GLY A 115 2.48 -5.60 -5.93
CA GLY A 115 2.01 -6.63 -5.00
C GLY A 115 2.19 -6.24 -3.54
N LEU A 116 2.05 -4.94 -3.23
CA LEU A 116 2.15 -4.36 -1.90
C LEU A 116 0.78 -4.22 -1.21
N THR A 117 -0.33 -4.49 -1.90
CA THR A 117 -1.70 -4.30 -1.39
C THR A 117 -1.90 -4.91 0.00
N LYS A 118 -1.54 -6.17 0.20
CA LYS A 118 -1.68 -6.82 1.52
C LYS A 118 -0.86 -6.14 2.61
N MET A 119 0.33 -5.67 2.25
CA MET A 119 1.20 -4.98 3.20
C MET A 119 0.60 -3.61 3.56
N TYR A 120 -0.03 -2.92 2.61
CA TYR A 120 -0.75 -1.66 2.86
C TYR A 120 -2.07 -1.87 3.61
N GLU A 121 -2.82 -2.95 3.36
CA GLU A 121 -4.00 -3.31 4.15
C GLU A 121 -3.66 -3.56 5.64
N ASP A 122 -2.47 -4.11 5.91
CA ASP A 122 -1.97 -4.36 7.26
C ASP A 122 -1.34 -3.10 7.90
N LEU A 123 -0.94 -2.10 7.09
CA LEU A 123 -0.53 -0.81 7.59
C LEU A 123 -1.76 -0.09 8.13
N VAL A 124 -1.85 0.01 9.47
CA VAL A 124 -2.65 1.11 10.02
C VAL A 124 -1.90 2.38 9.65
N GLU A 125 -2.56 3.24 8.89
CA GLU A 125 -2.12 4.60 8.62
C GLU A 125 -1.82 5.28 9.96
N ILE A 126 -0.52 5.36 10.29
CA ILE A 126 -0.05 6.45 11.10
C ILE A 126 0.22 7.56 10.09
N GLU A 127 -0.86 8.27 9.72
CA GLU A 127 -0.73 9.48 8.88
C GLU A 127 0.21 10.48 9.56
N ASP A 128 0.08 10.62 10.89
CA ASP A 128 0.96 11.48 11.68
C ASP A 128 1.47 10.74 12.93
N LEU A 129 2.80 10.58 12.99
CA LEU A 129 3.46 9.98 14.15
C LEU A 129 3.32 10.84 15.40
N ASP A 130 3.24 12.16 15.28
CA ASP A 130 3.06 13.05 16.41
C ASP A 130 1.66 12.91 17.01
N GLU A 131 0.61 12.88 16.17
CA GLU A 131 -0.75 12.59 16.62
C GLU A 131 -0.86 11.22 17.29
N PHE A 132 -0.15 10.20 16.77
CA PHE A 132 -0.10 8.87 17.37
C PHE A 132 0.35 8.88 18.84
N PHE A 133 1.35 9.71 19.19
CA PHE A 133 1.80 9.83 20.59
C PHE A 133 0.80 10.59 21.46
N GLU A 134 -0.09 11.39 20.88
CA GLU A 134 -1.17 12.09 21.57
C GLU A 134 -2.41 11.22 21.79
N SER A 135 -2.63 10.20 20.94
CA SER A 135 -3.78 9.29 21.02
C SER A 135 -3.95 8.58 22.37
N PRO A 136 -5.17 8.13 22.72
CA PRO A 136 -5.42 7.28 23.88
C PRO A 136 -4.61 5.98 23.88
N VAL A 137 -4.22 5.50 25.07
CA VAL A 137 -3.42 4.27 25.26
C VAL A 137 -4.04 3.06 24.55
N SER A 138 -5.37 2.93 24.57
CA SER A 138 -6.09 1.83 23.91
C SER A 138 -5.96 1.86 22.39
N GLU A 139 -5.93 3.05 21.79
CA GLU A 139 -5.76 3.22 20.34
C GLU A 139 -4.31 2.92 19.96
N MET A 140 -3.35 3.46 20.72
CA MET A 140 -1.93 3.18 20.53
C MET A 140 -1.66 1.67 20.56
N GLU A 141 -2.27 0.92 21.48
CA GLU A 141 -2.10 -0.53 21.57
C GLU A 141 -2.57 -1.27 20.30
N GLN A 142 -3.72 -0.86 19.74
CA GLN A 142 -4.26 -1.45 18.52
C GLN A 142 -3.34 -1.19 17.32
N VAL A 143 -2.83 0.03 17.19
CA VAL A 143 -1.88 0.42 16.14
C VAL A 143 -0.58 -0.38 16.28
N LEU A 144 0.07 -0.34 17.45
CA LEU A 144 1.36 -0.99 17.71
C LEU A 144 1.35 -2.50 17.42
N THR A 145 0.21 -3.16 17.62
CA THR A 145 0.06 -4.60 17.36
C THR A 145 0.14 -4.92 15.88
N LYS A 146 -0.36 -4.02 15.02
CA LYS A 146 -0.45 -4.20 13.57
C LYS A 146 0.77 -3.64 12.82
N LEU A 147 1.57 -2.78 13.45
CA LEU A 147 2.70 -2.16 12.78
C LEU A 147 3.73 -3.18 12.26
N PRO A 148 4.21 -3.00 11.01
CA PRO A 148 5.33 -3.75 10.49
C PRO A 148 6.63 -3.32 11.20
N LYS A 149 7.65 -4.17 11.07
CA LYS A 149 8.93 -3.99 11.77
C LYS A 149 9.60 -2.63 11.48
N GLY A 150 9.57 -2.16 10.23
CA GLY A 150 10.14 -0.87 9.84
C GLY A 150 9.54 0.31 10.63
N LEU A 151 8.22 0.41 10.64
CA LEU A 151 7.51 1.45 11.39
C LEU A 151 7.66 1.31 12.90
N LYS A 152 7.75 0.09 13.44
CA LYS A 152 8.05 -0.11 14.87
C LYS A 152 9.39 0.49 15.27
N GLU A 153 10.39 0.41 14.40
CA GLU A 153 11.68 1.05 14.63
C GLU A 153 11.54 2.58 14.61
N THR A 154 10.85 3.14 13.61
CA THR A 154 10.56 4.57 13.53
C THR A 154 9.87 5.10 14.79
N VAL A 155 8.81 4.41 15.23
CA VAL A 155 8.08 4.75 16.47
C VAL A 155 9.01 4.65 17.69
N SER A 156 9.88 3.65 17.75
CA SER A 156 10.83 3.48 18.85
C SER A 156 11.81 4.65 18.94
N ILE A 157 12.37 5.08 17.81
CA ILE A 157 13.31 6.21 17.76
C ILE A 157 12.60 7.50 18.14
N ARG A 158 11.40 7.75 17.58
CA ARG A 158 10.64 8.98 17.87
C ARG A 158 10.14 9.03 19.32
N ALA A 159 9.79 7.88 19.92
CA ALA A 159 9.45 7.79 21.33
C ALA A 159 10.63 8.22 22.23
N ARG A 160 11.86 7.79 21.90
CA ARG A 160 13.07 8.21 22.63
C ARG A 160 13.27 9.71 22.55
N LYS A 161 13.24 10.28 21.33
CA LYS A 161 13.35 11.73 21.11
C LYS A 161 12.30 12.51 21.91
N LYS A 162 11.03 12.09 21.85
CA LYS A 162 9.96 12.78 22.59
C LYS A 162 10.12 12.71 24.11
N ILE A 163 10.73 11.66 24.65
CA ILE A 163 11.05 11.58 26.09
C ILE A 163 12.21 12.52 26.42
N GLU A 164 13.27 12.52 25.60
CA GLU A 164 14.42 13.44 25.73
C GLU A 164 13.99 14.91 25.63
N ASP A 165 13.04 15.22 24.75
CA ASP A 165 12.46 16.56 24.57
C ASP A 165 11.38 16.91 25.62
N GLU A 166 11.15 16.04 26.62
CA GLU A 166 10.15 16.19 27.68
C GLU A 166 8.68 16.32 27.19
N THR A 167 8.39 15.93 25.95
CA THR A 167 7.04 15.99 25.35
C THR A 167 6.22 14.72 25.54
N LEU A 168 6.86 13.58 25.84
CA LEU A 168 6.19 12.31 26.17
C LEU A 168 6.51 11.88 27.62
N TYR A 169 5.62 12.23 28.56
CA TYR A 169 5.80 11.93 29.99
C TYR A 169 4.71 11.02 30.59
N ASP A 170 3.67 10.63 29.83
CA ASP A 170 2.65 9.70 30.33
C ASP A 170 3.23 8.30 30.50
N THR A 171 3.48 7.92 31.75
CA THR A 171 4.06 6.62 32.13
C THR A 171 3.28 5.40 31.64
N ARG A 172 1.97 5.53 31.38
CA ARG A 172 1.14 4.45 30.84
C ARG A 172 1.48 4.21 29.37
N LYS A 173 1.61 5.30 28.59
CA LYS A 173 2.04 5.25 27.19
C LYS A 173 3.45 4.71 27.07
N ILE A 174 4.37 5.15 27.93
CA ILE A 174 5.77 4.68 27.92
C ILE A 174 5.84 3.17 28.18
N ARG A 175 5.13 2.65 29.19
CA ARG A 175 5.11 1.21 29.48
C ARG A 175 4.51 0.39 28.35
N LEU A 176 3.47 0.91 27.70
CA LEU A 176 2.89 0.26 26.52
C LEU A 176 3.91 0.17 25.38
N LEU A 177 4.64 1.26 25.12
CA LEU A 177 5.69 1.30 24.09
C LEU A 177 6.81 0.30 24.41
N GLU A 178 7.30 0.28 25.66
CA GLU A 178 8.31 -0.70 26.12
C GLU A 178 7.83 -2.14 25.91
N ASP A 179 6.58 -2.46 26.28
CA ASP A 179 6.03 -3.80 26.10
C ASP A 179 5.82 -4.18 24.63
N LYS A 180 5.20 -3.32 23.82
CA LYS A 180 4.86 -3.67 22.42
C LYS A 180 6.05 -3.62 21.49
N LEU A 181 6.99 -2.71 21.73
CA LEU A 181 8.18 -2.53 20.88
C LEU A 181 9.39 -3.30 21.40
N LYS A 182 9.33 -3.86 22.63
CA LYS A 182 10.42 -4.60 23.28
C LYS A 182 11.69 -3.76 23.37
N ILE A 183 11.52 -2.51 23.80
CA ILE A 183 12.59 -1.51 24.03
C ILE A 183 12.61 -1.09 25.49
N ASP A 184 13.72 -0.50 25.91
CA ASP A 184 13.86 0.17 27.22
C ASP A 184 13.84 1.69 27.01
N LEU A 185 12.89 2.37 27.65
CA LEU A 185 12.74 3.83 27.66
C LEU A 185 12.99 4.41 29.05
N SER A 186 13.29 3.57 30.05
CA SER A 186 13.50 3.99 31.43
C SER A 186 14.85 4.68 31.64
N ILE A 187 15.83 4.39 30.77
CA ILE A 187 17.18 4.98 30.78
C ILE A 187 17.24 6.46 30.35
N LEU A 188 16.11 7.02 29.89
CA LEU A 188 16.02 8.41 29.38
C LEU A 188 15.31 9.36 30.37
N ARG A 189 15.05 8.92 31.61
CA ARG A 189 14.37 9.71 32.65
C ARG A 189 15.31 10.17 33.76
#